data_AF-A0A8S3A9B1-F1
#
_entry.id   AF-A0A8S3A9B1-F1
#
_cell.length_a   1.000
_cell.length_b   1.000
_cell.length_c   1.000
_cell.angle_alpha   90.00
_cell.angle_beta   90.00
_cell.angle_gamma   90.00
#
_symmetry.space_group_name_H-M   'P 1'
#
loop_
_entity.id
_entity.type
_entity.pdbx_description
1 polymer ?
#
loop_
_entity_poly.entity_id
_entity_poly.type
_entity_poly.pdbx_seq_one_letter_code
_entity_poly.pdbx_strand_id
1 'polypeptide(L)'
;MAAFMIRVHAFRLVAVSIVSVFILILYLLPQSTRLTDSDVSIETELELNADALKSRWPAERAQLWYASQPWLLGANYLPSTSVNVLEMWQDKFDEITIKRELQWANNRLRMNTLRVFLHVLVWMEDSSQFFKRLDTFLDIAEKNNLKIMLVLFDECWNADPHLGEQPEPIPGVHNSQWVRCPGQSMVLNKTSWPILQEYTEQVINRYKSDDRIIAWDLYNE
;
A
#
# COMPACT_ATOMS: atom_id res chain seq x y z
N MET A 1 -32.04 44.87 -22.55
CA MET A 1 -32.26 43.73 -23.47
C MET A 1 -31.33 42.61 -23.03
N ALA A 2 -31.70 41.78 -22.05
CA ALA A 2 -32.76 40.77 -22.12
C ALA A 2 -32.43 39.71 -23.19
N ALA A 3 -31.55 38.75 -22.86
CA ALA A 3 -31.45 37.45 -23.56
C ALA A 3 -30.48 36.42 -22.92
N PHE A 4 -29.83 36.66 -21.77
CA PHE A 4 -28.85 35.68 -21.25
C PHE A 4 -28.97 35.30 -19.77
N MET A 5 -30.14 35.54 -19.17
CA MET A 5 -30.41 35.23 -17.76
C MET A 5 -31.62 34.30 -17.56
N ILE A 6 -31.98 33.52 -18.58
CA ILE A 6 -33.05 32.51 -18.53
C ILE A 6 -32.51 31.20 -19.12
N ARG A 7 -31.56 30.55 -18.45
CA ARG A 7 -31.21 29.15 -18.76
C ARG A 7 -30.59 28.34 -17.62
N VAL A 8 -30.71 28.80 -16.37
CA VAL A 8 -30.18 28.06 -15.20
C VAL A 8 -31.28 27.63 -14.20
N HIS A 9 -32.54 28.07 -14.37
CA HIS A 9 -33.63 27.71 -13.45
C HIS A 9 -34.51 26.53 -13.91
N ALA A 10 -34.37 26.03 -15.15
CA ALA A 10 -35.22 24.94 -15.66
C ALA A 10 -34.66 23.53 -15.38
N PHE A 11 -33.39 23.38 -15.01
CA PHE A 11 -32.79 22.07 -14.72
C PHE A 11 -32.82 21.67 -13.23
N ARG A 12 -33.18 22.60 -12.33
CA ARG A 12 -33.27 22.32 -10.88
C ARG A 12 -34.64 21.85 -10.40
N LEU A 13 -35.69 21.91 -11.22
CA LEU A 13 -37.04 21.46 -10.83
C LEU A 13 -37.42 20.05 -11.27
N VAL A 14 -36.72 19.42 -12.23
CA VAL A 14 -37.02 18.04 -12.65
C VAL A 14 -36.26 16.99 -11.82
N ALA A 15 -35.09 17.34 -11.27
CA ALA A 15 -34.30 16.41 -10.45
C ALA A 15 -34.84 16.25 -9.01
N VAL A 16 -35.54 17.24 -8.45
CA VAL A 16 -36.06 17.18 -7.07
C VAL A 16 -37.38 16.38 -6.97
N SER A 17 -38.13 16.26 -8.07
CA SER A 17 -39.36 15.45 -8.09
C SER A 17 -39.11 13.96 -8.29
N ILE A 18 -38.01 13.56 -8.94
CA ILE A 18 -37.68 12.13 -9.14
C ILE A 18 -37.10 11.50 -7.86
N VAL A 19 -36.29 12.25 -7.11
CA VAL A 19 -35.70 11.77 -5.84
C VAL A 19 -36.79 11.63 -4.75
N SER A 20 -37.77 12.53 -4.73
CA SER A 20 -38.88 12.47 -3.76
C SER A 20 -39.87 11.31 -4.04
N VAL A 21 -40.04 10.91 -5.29
CA VAL A 21 -40.90 9.77 -5.66
C VAL A 21 -40.23 8.42 -5.35
N PHE A 22 -38.90 8.33 -5.44
CA PHE A 22 -38.16 7.13 -5.06
C PHE A 22 -38.13 6.90 -3.54
N ILE A 23 -38.04 7.96 -2.73
CA ILE A 23 -38.09 7.83 -1.26
C ILE A 23 -39.49 7.40 -0.80
N LEU A 24 -40.57 7.81 -1.48
CA LEU A 24 -41.93 7.42 -1.08
C LEU A 24 -42.28 5.97 -1.45
N ILE A 25 -41.67 5.41 -2.50
CA ILE A 25 -41.90 4.01 -2.92
C ILE A 25 -41.20 3.01 -1.98
N LEU A 26 -40.09 3.41 -1.34
CA LEU A 26 -39.39 2.58 -0.36
C LEU A 26 -40.16 2.40 0.97
N TYR A 27 -41.12 3.27 1.29
CA TYR A 27 -41.94 3.17 2.51
C TYR A 27 -43.26 2.40 2.34
N LEU A 28 -43.57 1.91 1.13
CA LEU A 28 -44.80 1.16 0.84
C LEU A 28 -44.58 -0.30 0.41
N LEU A 29 -43.33 -0.77 0.39
CA LEU A 29 -43.03 -2.19 0.17
C LEU A 29 -43.01 -2.94 1.51
N PRO A 30 -43.61 -4.14 1.60
CA PRO A 30 -43.54 -4.96 2.80
C PRO A 30 -42.05 -5.21 3.14
N GLN A 31 -41.66 -4.93 4.38
CA GLN A 31 -40.35 -5.27 4.93
C GLN A 31 -40.21 -6.79 5.08
N SER A 32 -40.05 -7.49 3.97
CA SER A 32 -39.61 -8.88 3.95
C SER A 32 -38.69 -9.16 2.76
N THR A 33 -37.70 -8.30 2.55
CA THR A 33 -36.49 -8.68 1.84
C THR A 33 -35.46 -9.01 2.90
N ARG A 34 -35.19 -10.31 3.11
CA ARG A 34 -34.00 -10.70 3.86
C ARG A 34 -32.81 -10.14 3.10
N LEU A 35 -31.99 -9.35 3.78
CA LEU A 35 -30.71 -8.90 3.27
C LEU A 35 -29.94 -10.13 2.79
N THR A 36 -29.51 -10.12 1.53
CA THR A 36 -28.63 -11.16 1.02
C THR A 36 -27.22 -10.91 1.54
N ASP A 37 -26.36 -11.93 1.58
CA ASP A 37 -24.96 -11.76 2.01
C ASP A 37 -24.22 -10.70 1.18
N SER A 38 -24.62 -10.50 -0.09
CA SER A 38 -24.12 -9.42 -0.93
C SER A 38 -24.56 -8.03 -0.45
N ASP A 39 -25.80 -7.86 -0.01
CA ASP A 39 -26.31 -6.57 0.47
C ASP A 39 -25.61 -6.17 1.78
N VAL A 40 -25.42 -7.14 2.69
CA VAL A 40 -24.67 -6.95 3.94
C VAL A 40 -23.21 -6.59 3.66
N SER A 41 -22.57 -7.24 2.68
CA SER A 41 -21.18 -6.94 2.30
C SER A 41 -21.03 -5.53 1.73
N ILE A 42 -21.99 -5.07 0.92
CA ILE A 42 -21.96 -3.74 0.30
C ILE A 42 -22.20 -2.65 1.36
N GLU A 43 -23.17 -2.84 2.26
CA GLU A 43 -23.40 -1.90 3.37
C GLU A 43 -22.18 -1.82 4.29
N THR A 44 -21.56 -2.97 4.59
CA THR A 44 -20.33 -3.03 5.40
C THR A 44 -19.15 -2.32 4.71
N GLU A 45 -18.94 -2.54 3.40
CA GLU A 45 -17.91 -1.82 2.61
C GLU A 45 -18.17 -0.31 2.55
N LEU A 46 -19.44 0.12 2.41
CA LEU A 46 -19.82 1.53 2.37
C LEU A 46 -19.60 2.22 3.73
N GLU A 47 -19.92 1.55 4.83
CA GLU A 47 -19.67 2.07 6.19
C GLU A 47 -18.18 2.16 6.51
N LEU A 48 -17.39 1.13 6.18
CA LEU A 48 -15.93 1.15 6.30
C LEU A 48 -15.30 2.29 5.49
N ASN A 49 -15.77 2.52 4.25
CA ASN A 49 -15.30 3.61 3.41
C ASN A 49 -15.66 4.99 3.99
N ALA A 50 -16.85 5.14 4.57
CA ALA A 50 -17.27 6.39 5.19
C ALA A 50 -16.44 6.73 6.44
N ASP A 51 -16.12 5.75 7.28
CA ASP A 51 -15.29 5.96 8.47
C ASP A 51 -13.79 6.11 8.14
N ALA A 52 -13.30 5.42 7.11
CA ALA A 52 -11.97 5.66 6.54
C ALA A 52 -11.84 7.10 6.00
N LEU A 53 -12.87 7.61 5.33
CA LEU A 53 -12.90 8.99 4.85
C LEU A 53 -12.95 10.02 5.98
N LYS A 54 -13.61 9.71 7.10
CA LYS A 54 -13.61 10.57 8.31
C LYS A 54 -12.27 10.56 9.05
N SER A 55 -11.51 9.47 8.97
CA SER A 55 -10.20 9.32 9.62
C SER A 55 -9.01 9.81 8.76
N ARG A 56 -9.23 10.03 7.46
CA ARG A 56 -8.24 10.64 6.56
C ARG A 56 -7.88 12.06 7.04
N TRP A 57 -6.58 12.34 7.08
CA TRP A 57 -6.12 13.69 7.41
C TRP A 57 -6.61 14.73 6.39
N PRO A 58 -7.08 15.90 6.86
CA PRO A 58 -7.26 17.05 5.98
C PRO A 58 -5.95 17.41 5.26
N ALA A 59 -6.04 17.95 4.05
CA ALA A 59 -4.87 18.32 3.24
C ALA A 59 -3.91 19.27 3.99
N GLU A 60 -4.44 20.23 4.75
CA GLU A 60 -3.65 21.15 5.58
C GLU A 60 -2.81 20.41 6.62
N ARG A 61 -3.38 19.42 7.31
CA ARG A 61 -2.65 18.62 8.30
C ARG A 61 -1.51 17.83 7.63
N ALA A 62 -1.76 17.23 6.48
CA ALA A 62 -0.74 16.51 5.71
C ALA A 62 0.38 17.46 5.23
N GLN A 63 0.01 18.67 4.80
CA GLN A 63 0.97 19.68 4.36
C GLN A 63 1.83 20.20 5.52
N LEU A 64 1.24 20.44 6.69
CA LEU A 64 1.97 20.83 7.90
C LEU A 64 2.95 19.74 8.35
N TRP A 65 2.52 18.48 8.33
CA TRP A 65 3.40 17.35 8.62
C TRP A 65 4.55 17.23 7.61
N TYR A 66 4.28 17.41 6.31
CA TYR A 66 5.32 17.36 5.29
C TYR A 66 6.32 18.52 5.45
N ALA A 67 5.82 19.73 5.70
CA ALA A 67 6.64 20.90 5.95
C ALA A 67 7.52 20.80 7.22
N SER A 68 7.17 19.93 8.17
CA SER A 68 8.01 19.66 9.34
C SER A 68 9.13 18.64 9.06
N GLN A 69 9.14 17.97 7.92
CA GLN A 69 10.20 17.03 7.55
C GLN A 69 11.38 17.77 6.88
N PRO A 70 12.62 17.27 7.01
CA PRO A 70 13.70 17.71 6.14
C PRO A 70 13.39 17.36 4.68
N TRP A 71 14.10 17.97 3.73
CA TRP A 71 14.02 17.55 2.33
C TRP A 71 14.34 16.06 2.21
N LEU A 72 13.36 15.27 1.77
CA LEU A 72 13.50 13.82 1.66
C LEU A 72 14.29 13.50 0.38
N LEU A 73 15.51 12.98 0.56
CA LEU A 73 16.39 12.52 -0.50
C LEU A 73 16.62 11.02 -0.32
N GLY A 74 16.29 10.22 -1.34
CA GLY A 74 16.32 8.78 -1.23
C GLY A 74 16.26 8.04 -2.56
N ALA A 75 16.10 6.73 -2.47
CA ALA A 75 15.97 5.81 -3.60
C ALA A 75 15.06 4.63 -3.23
N ASN A 76 14.56 3.92 -4.25
CA ASN A 76 14.11 2.54 -4.06
C ASN A 76 15.33 1.68 -3.74
N TYR A 77 15.24 0.85 -2.70
CA TYR A 77 16.36 0.07 -2.23
C TYR A 77 16.14 -1.43 -2.47
N LEU A 78 17.14 -2.04 -3.08
CA LEU A 78 17.37 -3.47 -3.20
C LEU A 78 18.88 -3.68 -3.04
N PRO A 79 19.36 -4.61 -2.20
CA PRO A 79 20.79 -4.81 -2.02
C PRO A 79 21.42 -5.33 -3.32
N SER A 80 22.69 -5.00 -3.55
CA SER A 80 23.41 -5.45 -4.76
C SER A 80 23.55 -6.97 -4.91
N THR A 81 23.22 -7.74 -3.86
CA THR A 81 23.26 -9.20 -3.81
C THR A 81 21.93 -9.87 -4.11
N SER A 82 20.88 -9.12 -4.43
CA SER A 82 19.55 -9.67 -4.69
C SER A 82 19.01 -9.19 -6.03
N VAL A 83 18.41 -10.11 -6.79
CA VAL A 83 17.81 -9.79 -8.09
C VAL A 83 16.41 -9.18 -7.98
N ASN A 84 15.71 -9.46 -6.88
CA ASN A 84 14.39 -8.94 -6.54
C ASN A 84 14.16 -8.94 -5.02
N VAL A 85 13.04 -8.36 -4.57
CA VAL A 85 12.73 -8.21 -3.14
C VAL A 85 12.35 -9.52 -2.45
N LEU A 86 11.84 -10.50 -3.20
CA LEU A 86 11.61 -11.84 -2.67
C LEU A 86 12.96 -12.50 -2.29
N GLU A 87 14.01 -12.38 -3.11
CA GLU A 87 15.36 -12.86 -2.76
C GLU A 87 15.93 -12.16 -1.52
N MET A 88 15.78 -10.82 -1.46
CA MET A 88 16.29 -10.02 -0.35
C MET A 88 15.77 -10.50 1.01
N TRP A 89 14.48 -10.81 1.12
CA TRP A 89 13.83 -11.11 2.40
C TRP A 89 13.84 -12.58 2.80
N GLN A 90 14.23 -13.49 1.90
CA GLN A 90 14.37 -14.93 2.17
C GLN A 90 15.65 -15.26 2.97
N ASP A 91 16.04 -16.54 2.99
CA ASP A 91 17.19 -17.07 3.72
C ASP A 91 18.54 -16.48 3.33
N LYS A 92 18.62 -15.78 2.19
CA LYS A 92 19.81 -15.06 1.73
C LYS A 92 19.87 -13.60 2.24
N PHE A 93 19.19 -13.26 3.33
CA PHE A 93 19.24 -11.92 3.93
C PHE A 93 20.69 -11.52 4.31
N ASP A 94 21.33 -10.72 3.45
CA ASP A 94 22.75 -10.32 3.59
C ASP A 94 22.88 -9.02 4.40
N GLU A 95 22.90 -9.17 5.74
CA GLU A 95 23.06 -8.06 6.68
C GLU A 95 24.35 -7.25 6.42
N ILE A 96 25.44 -7.91 5.99
CA ILE A 96 26.74 -7.27 5.80
C ILE A 96 26.68 -6.32 4.61
N THR A 97 26.11 -6.77 3.48
CA THR A 97 25.91 -5.92 2.30
C THR A 97 24.93 -4.80 2.60
N ILE A 98 23.80 -5.10 3.23
CA ILE A 98 22.79 -4.10 3.62
C ILE A 98 23.43 -3.00 4.46
N LYS A 99 24.15 -3.36 5.53
CA LYS A 99 24.82 -2.38 6.40
C LYS A 99 25.80 -1.49 5.64
N ARG A 100 26.60 -2.05 4.74
CA ARG A 100 27.56 -1.30 3.91
C ARG A 100 26.85 -0.29 3.00
N GLU A 101 25.77 -0.71 2.35
CA GLU A 101 25.07 0.11 1.36
C GLU A 101 24.26 1.23 2.01
N LEU A 102 23.56 0.95 3.11
CA LEU A 102 22.86 2.00 3.87
C LEU A 102 23.85 3.00 4.47
N GLN A 103 25.05 2.56 4.87
CA GLN A 103 26.12 3.46 5.27
C GLN A 103 26.57 4.39 4.12
N TRP A 104 26.66 3.88 2.88
CA TRP A 104 26.98 4.72 1.72
C TRP A 104 25.86 5.68 1.35
N ALA A 105 24.61 5.21 1.37
CA ALA A 105 23.43 6.03 1.08
C ALA A 105 23.43 7.31 1.93
N ASN A 106 23.64 7.19 3.23
CA ASN A 106 23.69 8.36 4.11
C ASN A 106 25.04 9.12 4.03
N ASN A 107 26.17 8.44 4.27
CA ASN A 107 27.44 9.15 4.46
C ASN A 107 28.05 9.72 3.18
N ARG A 108 27.76 9.12 2.02
CA ARG A 108 28.33 9.53 0.73
C ARG A 108 27.32 10.26 -0.15
N LEU A 109 26.09 9.76 -0.21
CA LEU A 109 25.04 10.32 -1.07
C LEU A 109 24.11 11.30 -0.34
N ARG A 110 24.24 11.42 0.99
CA ARG A 110 23.42 12.30 1.84
C ARG A 110 21.93 11.99 1.79
N MET A 111 21.57 10.75 1.43
CA MET A 111 20.19 10.28 1.52
C MET A 111 19.75 10.19 2.99
N ASN A 112 18.48 10.48 3.23
CA ASN A 112 17.85 10.41 4.55
C ASN A 112 16.57 9.55 4.55
N THR A 113 16.18 9.02 3.38
CA THR A 113 15.05 8.12 3.26
C THR A 113 15.33 7.01 2.24
N LEU A 114 14.70 5.85 2.41
CA LEU A 114 14.68 4.77 1.42
C LEU A 114 13.26 4.23 1.27
N ARG A 115 12.89 3.87 0.04
CA ARG A 115 11.65 3.14 -0.27
C ARG A 115 11.97 1.65 -0.43
N VAL A 116 11.34 0.81 0.37
CA VAL A 116 11.71 -0.60 0.54
C VAL A 116 10.47 -1.46 0.41
N PHE A 117 10.47 -2.38 -0.55
CA PHE A 117 9.32 -3.24 -0.79
C PHE A 117 9.40 -4.49 0.05
N LEU A 118 8.25 -4.92 0.54
CA LEU A 118 8.06 -6.17 1.25
C LEU A 118 7.42 -7.21 0.32
N HIS A 119 7.40 -8.47 0.75
CA HIS A 119 6.81 -9.52 -0.06
C HIS A 119 5.96 -10.48 0.77
N VAL A 120 4.67 -10.60 0.46
CA VAL A 120 3.70 -11.39 1.24
C VAL A 120 4.07 -12.88 1.28
N LEU A 121 4.61 -13.45 0.20
CA LEU A 121 5.04 -14.86 0.19
C LEU A 121 6.11 -15.18 1.24
N VAL A 122 7.03 -14.24 1.51
CA VAL A 122 8.08 -14.44 2.53
C VAL A 122 7.47 -14.43 3.94
N TRP A 123 6.49 -13.54 4.16
CA TRP A 123 5.74 -13.54 5.42
C TRP A 123 4.88 -14.81 5.58
N MET A 124 4.29 -15.33 4.50
CA MET A 124 3.52 -16.58 4.52
C MET A 124 4.37 -17.81 4.82
N GLU A 125 5.64 -17.81 4.36
CA GLU A 125 6.59 -18.91 4.62
C GLU A 125 6.98 -18.99 6.10
N ASP A 126 7.45 -17.87 6.67
CA ASP A 126 7.79 -17.76 8.09
C ASP A 126 7.68 -16.29 8.53
N SER A 127 6.52 -15.94 9.10
CA SER A 127 6.25 -14.58 9.56
C SER A 127 7.18 -14.12 10.69
N SER A 128 7.65 -15.04 11.54
CA SER A 128 8.57 -14.72 12.64
C SER A 128 9.94 -14.31 12.10
N GLN A 129 10.48 -15.09 11.15
CA GLN A 129 11.74 -14.75 10.48
C GLN A 129 11.62 -13.51 9.60
N PHE A 130 10.50 -13.34 8.90
CA PHE A 130 10.21 -12.12 8.16
C PHE A 130 10.30 -10.87 9.05
N PHE A 131 9.61 -10.86 10.20
CA PHE A 131 9.64 -9.73 11.12
C PHE A 131 11.02 -9.53 11.75
N LYS A 132 11.75 -10.60 12.06
CA LYS A 132 13.12 -10.49 12.58
C LYS A 132 14.07 -9.83 11.56
N ARG A 133 13.97 -10.19 10.28
CA ARG A 133 14.76 -9.58 9.20
C ARG A 133 14.37 -8.11 9.01
N LEU A 134 13.08 -7.80 9.03
CA LEU A 134 12.60 -6.42 8.93
C LEU A 134 13.06 -5.56 10.12
N ASP A 135 12.98 -6.07 11.35
CA ASP A 135 13.50 -5.39 12.55
C ASP A 135 15.01 -5.13 12.41
N THR A 136 15.77 -6.12 11.95
CA THR A 136 17.22 -5.99 11.69
C THR A 136 17.51 -4.92 10.64
N PHE A 137 16.75 -4.90 9.54
CA PHE A 137 16.87 -3.89 8.49
C PHE A 137 16.60 -2.48 9.02
N LEU A 138 15.49 -2.31 9.77
CA LEU A 138 15.11 -1.02 10.35
C LEU A 138 16.14 -0.53 11.38
N ASP A 139 16.73 -1.42 12.20
CA ASP A 139 17.82 -1.09 13.12
C ASP A 139 19.06 -0.58 12.36
N ILE A 140 19.39 -1.18 11.22
CA ILE A 140 20.50 -0.74 10.37
C ILE A 140 20.20 0.62 9.75
N ALA A 141 18.97 0.83 9.27
CA ALA A 141 18.54 2.11 8.71
C ALA A 141 18.62 3.24 9.74
N GLU A 142 18.11 3.01 10.94
CA GLU A 142 18.16 3.97 12.04
C GLU A 142 19.60 4.34 12.41
N LYS A 143 20.49 3.34 12.55
CA LYS A 143 21.93 3.57 12.80
C LYS A 143 22.61 4.41 11.72
N ASN A 144 22.05 4.46 10.52
CA ASN A 144 22.54 5.26 9.40
C ASN A 144 21.69 6.52 9.14
N ASN A 145 20.83 6.93 10.08
CA ASN A 145 19.95 8.11 9.96
C ASN A 145 19.05 8.09 8.71
N LEU A 146 18.55 6.91 8.35
CA LEU A 146 17.62 6.71 7.25
C LEU A 146 16.23 6.40 7.81
N LYS A 147 15.22 7.15 7.35
CA LYS A 147 13.82 6.76 7.53
C LYS A 147 13.37 5.86 6.38
N ILE A 148 12.40 4.99 6.63
CA ILE A 148 11.96 4.00 5.65
C ILE A 148 10.51 4.25 5.23
N MET A 149 10.25 4.23 3.93
CA MET A 149 8.91 4.06 3.37
C MET A 149 8.76 2.59 3.00
N LEU A 150 7.86 1.88 3.70
CA LEU A 150 7.59 0.47 3.42
C LEU A 150 6.50 0.35 2.36
N VAL A 151 6.77 -0.46 1.33
CA VAL A 151 5.82 -0.79 0.26
C VAL A 151 5.25 -2.18 0.53
N LEU A 152 3.93 -2.30 0.67
CA LEU A 152 3.29 -3.58 0.98
C LEU A 152 3.10 -4.45 -0.27
N PHE A 153 2.71 -3.83 -1.38
CA PHE A 153 2.35 -4.49 -2.62
C PHE A 153 2.85 -3.73 -3.86
N ASP A 154 3.00 -4.42 -5.00
CA ASP A 154 3.34 -3.90 -6.32
C ASP A 154 2.80 -4.78 -7.45
N GLU A 155 2.50 -4.19 -8.62
CA GLU A 155 2.05 -4.95 -9.81
C GLU A 155 3.06 -5.02 -10.97
N CYS A 156 4.34 -4.71 -10.73
CA CYS A 156 5.35 -4.57 -11.79
C CYS A 156 5.95 -5.91 -12.26
N TRP A 157 6.29 -5.99 -13.56
CA TRP A 157 7.11 -7.07 -14.14
C TRP A 157 6.50 -8.48 -14.00
N ASN A 158 7.24 -9.45 -13.43
CA ASN A 158 6.87 -10.87 -13.46
C ASN A 158 5.72 -11.19 -12.50
N ALA A 159 4.63 -11.73 -13.06
CA ALA A 159 3.37 -11.91 -12.36
C ALA A 159 3.29 -13.15 -11.45
N ASP A 160 4.25 -14.06 -11.60
CA ASP A 160 4.25 -15.38 -10.95
C ASP A 160 5.46 -15.55 -10.01
N PRO A 161 5.48 -14.85 -8.86
CA PRO A 161 6.52 -15.01 -7.85
C PRO A 161 6.50 -16.43 -7.26
N HIS A 162 7.68 -16.96 -6.94
CA HIS A 162 7.84 -18.24 -6.26
C HIS A 162 8.97 -18.15 -5.23
N LEU A 163 8.78 -18.82 -4.08
CA LEU A 163 9.81 -18.98 -3.07
C LEU A 163 10.95 -19.85 -3.58
N GLY A 164 12.11 -19.74 -2.91
CA GLY A 164 13.34 -20.43 -3.25
C GLY A 164 14.31 -19.59 -4.07
N GLU A 165 15.20 -20.29 -4.76
CA GLU A 165 16.23 -19.71 -5.61
C GLU A 165 15.61 -18.87 -6.73
N GLN A 166 16.08 -17.63 -6.88
CA GLN A 166 15.61 -16.71 -7.91
C GLN A 166 16.48 -16.80 -9.17
N PRO A 167 15.93 -16.51 -10.36
CA PRO A 167 16.71 -16.54 -11.60
C PRO A 167 17.86 -15.53 -11.60
N GLU A 168 18.95 -15.88 -12.28
CA GLU A 168 20.07 -14.96 -12.48
C GLU A 168 19.64 -13.67 -13.20
N PRO A 169 20.26 -12.52 -12.87
CA PRO A 169 20.01 -11.27 -13.58
C PRO A 169 20.37 -11.38 -15.06
N ILE A 170 19.61 -10.70 -15.92
CA ILE A 170 19.88 -10.67 -17.35
C ILE A 170 20.74 -9.43 -17.66
N PRO A 171 22.00 -9.60 -18.14
CA PRO A 171 22.88 -8.47 -18.41
C PRO A 171 22.25 -7.45 -19.37
N GLY A 172 22.28 -6.18 -18.97
CA GLY A 172 21.77 -5.05 -19.78
C GLY A 172 20.25 -4.85 -19.71
N VAL A 173 19.52 -5.63 -18.92
CA VAL A 173 18.06 -5.49 -18.76
C VAL A 173 17.74 -4.90 -17.39
N HIS A 174 17.05 -3.76 -17.38
CA HIS A 174 16.59 -3.12 -16.15
C HIS A 174 15.50 -3.98 -15.47
N ASN A 175 15.57 -4.15 -14.14
CA ASN A 175 14.63 -4.95 -13.34
C ASN A 175 14.40 -6.37 -13.90
N SER A 176 15.46 -6.99 -14.43
CA SER A 176 15.38 -8.17 -15.29
C SER A 176 14.60 -9.35 -14.72
N GLN A 177 14.55 -9.50 -13.39
CA GLN A 177 13.85 -10.58 -12.71
C GLN A 177 13.00 -10.07 -11.53
N TRP A 178 12.54 -8.82 -11.59
CA TRP A 178 11.62 -8.30 -10.58
C TRP A 178 10.31 -9.11 -10.60
N VAL A 179 9.75 -9.37 -9.42
CA VAL A 179 8.52 -10.14 -9.24
C VAL A 179 7.50 -9.34 -8.43
N ARG A 180 6.23 -9.48 -8.78
CA ARG A 180 5.10 -8.77 -8.15
C ARG A 180 4.80 -9.27 -6.74
N CYS A 181 4.35 -8.38 -5.88
CA CYS A 181 3.71 -8.71 -4.61
C CYS A 181 2.29 -8.12 -4.53
N PRO A 182 1.21 -8.91 -4.48
CA PRO A 182 1.15 -10.36 -4.59
C PRO A 182 1.37 -10.82 -6.03
N GLY A 183 1.54 -12.13 -6.22
CA GLY A 183 1.41 -12.73 -7.54
C GLY A 183 0.01 -12.51 -8.15
N GLN A 184 -0.07 -12.48 -9.48
CA GLN A 184 -1.31 -12.20 -10.21
C GLN A 184 -2.43 -13.19 -9.87
N SER A 185 -2.10 -14.46 -9.62
CA SER A 185 -3.07 -15.47 -9.21
C SER A 185 -3.76 -15.12 -7.88
N MET A 186 -3.04 -14.53 -6.92
CA MET A 186 -3.61 -14.09 -5.64
C MET A 186 -4.44 -12.80 -5.79
N VAL A 187 -4.02 -11.89 -6.67
CA VAL A 187 -4.78 -10.66 -6.96
C VAL A 187 -6.13 -11.00 -7.59
N LEU A 188 -6.14 -11.85 -8.62
CA LEU A 188 -7.35 -12.21 -9.37
C LEU A 188 -8.28 -13.15 -8.61
N ASN A 189 -7.78 -13.85 -7.59
CA ASN A 189 -8.58 -14.77 -6.80
C ASN A 189 -8.99 -14.15 -5.45
N LYS A 190 -10.24 -13.72 -5.34
CA LYS A 190 -10.79 -13.13 -4.10
C LYS A 190 -10.69 -14.04 -2.88
N THR A 191 -10.57 -15.36 -3.05
CA THR A 191 -10.38 -16.26 -1.89
C THR A 191 -9.00 -16.09 -1.24
N SER A 192 -8.04 -15.46 -1.93
CA SER A 192 -6.73 -15.08 -1.38
C SER A 192 -6.74 -13.73 -0.67
N TRP A 193 -7.79 -12.92 -0.76
CA TRP A 193 -7.78 -11.59 -0.15
C TRP A 193 -7.74 -11.58 1.39
N PRO A 194 -8.39 -12.53 2.11
CA PRO A 194 -8.26 -12.60 3.56
C PRO A 194 -6.80 -12.74 4.04
N ILE A 195 -5.96 -13.49 3.32
CA ILE A 195 -4.54 -13.63 3.70
C ILE A 195 -3.74 -12.35 3.40
N LEU A 196 -4.08 -11.60 2.35
CA LEU A 196 -3.48 -10.30 2.04
C LEU A 196 -3.86 -9.23 3.07
N GLN A 197 -5.12 -9.27 3.53
CA GLN A 197 -5.60 -8.43 4.63
C GLN A 197 -4.86 -8.77 5.92
N GLU A 198 -4.76 -10.06 6.28
CA GLU A 198 -4.05 -10.49 7.49
C GLU A 198 -2.58 -10.03 7.48
N TYR A 199 -1.89 -10.22 6.36
CA TYR A 199 -0.53 -9.72 6.16
C TYR A 199 -0.44 -8.20 6.40
N THR A 200 -1.32 -7.44 5.75
CA THR A 200 -1.36 -5.98 5.86
C THR A 200 -1.59 -5.54 7.31
N GLU A 201 -2.59 -6.12 7.97
CA GLU A 201 -2.95 -5.79 9.35
C GLU A 201 -1.82 -6.14 10.32
N GLN A 202 -1.14 -7.28 10.16
CA GLN A 202 -0.04 -7.65 11.03
C GLN A 202 1.16 -6.71 10.87
N VAL A 203 1.54 -6.38 9.63
CA VAL A 203 2.65 -5.45 9.36
C VAL A 203 2.31 -4.06 9.90
N ILE A 204 1.15 -3.50 9.56
CA ILE A 204 0.75 -2.17 10.02
C ILE A 204 0.62 -2.14 11.54
N ASN A 205 -0.04 -3.11 12.18
CA ASN A 205 -0.21 -3.09 13.63
C ASN A 205 1.12 -3.23 14.39
N ARG A 206 2.07 -3.98 13.86
CA ARG A 206 3.40 -4.12 14.47
C ARG A 206 4.17 -2.81 14.46
N TYR A 207 4.11 -2.04 13.37
CA TYR A 207 4.97 -0.88 13.16
C TYR A 207 4.26 0.49 13.08
N LYS A 208 2.95 0.57 13.34
CA LYS A 208 2.16 1.82 13.26
C LYS A 208 2.67 2.98 14.10
N SER A 209 3.50 2.71 15.12
CA SER A 209 4.11 3.69 16.01
C SER A 209 5.63 3.65 15.96
N ASP A 210 6.21 3.01 14.94
CA ASP A 210 7.65 2.94 14.74
C ASP A 210 8.15 4.20 14.04
N ASP A 211 8.86 5.04 14.77
CA ASP A 211 9.38 6.30 14.24
C ASP A 211 10.37 6.11 13.10
N ARG A 212 10.94 4.91 12.90
CA ARG A 212 11.84 4.61 11.77
C ARG A 212 11.11 4.63 10.44
N ILE A 213 9.78 4.49 10.44
CA ILE A 213 8.93 4.52 9.24
C ILE A 213 8.40 5.94 9.01
N ILE A 214 8.70 6.53 7.85
CA ILE A 214 8.22 7.88 7.50
C ILE A 214 6.87 7.87 6.81
N ALA A 215 6.57 6.81 6.07
CA ALA A 215 5.35 6.68 5.30
C ALA A 215 5.06 5.20 4.98
N TRP A 216 3.80 4.92 4.70
CA TRP A 216 3.32 3.65 4.19
C TRP A 216 2.93 3.81 2.74
N ASP A 217 3.45 2.94 1.90
CA ASP A 217 3.06 2.81 0.51
C ASP A 217 2.28 1.51 0.36
N LEU A 218 0.96 1.64 0.20
CA LEU A 218 0.08 0.47 0.22
C LEU A 218 0.19 -0.35 -1.06
N TYR A 219 0.51 0.29 -2.18
CA TYR A 219 0.51 -0.36 -3.49
C TYR A 219 1.32 0.47 -4.49
N ASN A 220 2.38 -0.12 -5.03
CA ASN A 220 3.17 0.47 -6.10
C ASN A 220 2.63 0.09 -7.48
N GLU A 221 2.26 1.12 -8.23
CA GLU A 221 1.64 1.04 -9.56
C GLU A 221 0.25 0.38 -9.47
#